data_AF-A0A382U443-F1
#
_entry.id   AF-A0A382U443-F1
#
_cell.length_a   1.000
_cell.length_b   1.000
_cell.length_c   1.000
_cell.angle_alpha   90.00
_cell.angle_beta   90.00
_cell.angle_gamma   90.00
#
_symmetry.space_group_name_H-M   'P 1'
#
loop_
_entity.id
_entity.type
_entity.pdbx_description
1 polymer ?
#
loop_
_entity_poly.entity_id
_entity_poly.type
_entity_poly.pdbx_seq_one_letter_code
_entity_poly.pdbx_strand_id
1 'polypeptide(L)' 'VAPLVVRTGRFLNGMLNYPQIDPVVFSLGPVTVYWYGVMYLAGFLLGGLLGLVRAGRPNSGWTPQQVWDLL' A
#
# COMPACT_ATOMS: atom_id res chain seq x y z
N VAL A 1 53.81 25.70 12.78
CA VAL A 1 52.82 25.59 11.68
C VAL A 1 51.80 24.54 12.10
N ALA A 2 50.64 24.94 12.63
CA ALA A 2 49.67 24.00 13.19
C ALA A 2 49.04 23.15 12.07
N PRO A 3 48.92 21.82 12.23
CA PRO A 3 48.19 21.02 11.25
C PRO A 3 46.70 21.33 11.40
N LEU A 4 46.07 21.68 10.29
CA LEU A 4 44.63 21.84 10.18
C LEU A 4 43.99 20.49 10.51
N VAL A 5 43.52 20.33 11.74
CA VAL A 5 42.62 19.23 12.13
C VAL A 5 41.35 19.44 11.33
N VAL A 6 41.26 18.74 10.20
CA VAL A 6 40.03 18.59 9.43
C VAL A 6 39.06 17.87 10.36
N ARG A 7 38.25 18.66 11.05
CA ARG A 7 37.14 18.18 11.87
C ARG A 7 36.13 17.58 10.90
N THR A 8 36.26 16.29 10.63
CA THR A 8 35.29 15.51 9.85
C THR A 8 33.98 15.51 10.64
N GLY A 9 33.20 16.56 10.44
CA GLY A 9 31.90 16.75 11.07
C GLY A 9 30.96 15.67 10.57
N ARG A 10 30.74 14.65 11.41
CA ARG A 10 29.51 13.88 11.57
C ARG A 10 28.66 13.84 10.29
N PHE A 11 29.01 12.93 9.37
CA PHE A 11 28.11 12.56 8.28
C PHE A 11 26.87 11.89 8.90
N LEU A 12 25.86 12.71 9.15
CA LEU A 12 24.43 12.41 9.20
C LEU A 12 24.08 10.94 9.50
N ASN A 13 24.08 10.57 10.79
CA ASN A 13 23.42 9.36 11.29
C ASN A 13 21.89 9.53 11.22
N GLY A 14 21.37 9.75 10.01
CA GLY A 14 19.96 9.96 9.71
C GLY A 14 19.51 9.15 8.50
N MET A 15 20.16 8.02 8.23
CA MET A 15 19.67 7.06 7.25
C MET A 15 18.46 6.34 7.85
N LEU A 16 17.26 6.64 7.33
CA LEU A 16 16.08 5.86 7.65
C LEU A 16 16.32 4.42 7.20
N ASN A 17 16.43 3.52 8.19
CA ASN A 17 16.66 2.11 7.91
C ASN A 17 15.37 1.52 7.34
N TYR A 18 15.45 0.88 6.17
CA TYR A 18 14.27 0.30 5.55
C TYR A 18 13.79 -0.89 6.40
N PRO A 19 12.55 -0.87 6.91
CA PRO A 19 12.04 -1.94 7.73
C PRO A 19 11.98 -3.23 6.91
N GLN A 20 12.61 -4.29 7.42
CA GLN A 20 12.55 -5.63 6.82
C GLN A 20 11.20 -6.25 7.21
N ILE A 21 10.18 -5.98 6.40
CA ILE A 21 8.84 -6.56 6.57
C ILE A 21 8.79 -7.89 5.80
N ASP A 22 8.32 -8.95 6.45
CA ASP A 22 8.06 -10.22 5.78
C ASP A 22 6.96 -10.01 4.71
N PRO A 23 7.23 -10.29 3.42
CA PRO A 23 6.26 -10.10 2.36
C PRO A 23 5.08 -11.08 2.45
N VAL A 24 5.22 -12.18 3.20
CA VAL A 24 4.20 -13.23 3.36
C VAL A 24 3.27 -12.87 4.52
N VAL A 25 1.96 -12.89 4.26
CA VAL A 25 0.93 -12.73 5.30
C VAL A 25 0.71 -14.05 6.01
N PHE A 26 0.49 -15.12 5.23
CA PHE A 26 0.38 -16.48 5.72
C PHE A 26 0.66 -17.48 4.60
N SER A 27 1.00 -18.71 4.99
CA SER A 27 1.24 -19.82 4.08
C SER A 27 0.43 -21.03 4.51
N LEU A 28 -0.23 -21.67 3.54
CA LEU A 28 -0.98 -22.91 3.68
C LEU A 28 -0.36 -23.94 2.72
N GLY A 29 0.68 -24.62 3.19
CA GLY A 29 1.40 -25.63 2.40
C GLY A 29 1.94 -25.05 1.08
N PRO A 30 1.45 -25.49 -0.10
CA PRO A 30 1.93 -24.98 -1.39
C PRO A 30 1.40 -23.57 -1.74
N VAL A 31 0.42 -23.04 -1.00
CA VAL A 31 -0.19 -21.73 -1.29
C VAL A 31 0.31 -20.68 -0.32
N THR A 32 0.95 -19.64 -0.84
CA THR A 32 1.48 -18.52 -0.04
C THR A 32 0.76 -17.23 -0.42
N VAL A 33 0.26 -16.51 0.58
CA VAL A 33 -0.44 -15.24 0.39
C VAL A 33 0.49 -14.10 0.79
N TYR A 34 0.66 -13.13 -0.12
CA TYR A 34 1.54 -11.99 0.07
C TYR A 34 0.77 -10.69 0.37
N TRP A 35 1.41 -9.75 1.06
CA TRP A 35 0.81 -8.46 1.41
C TRP A 35 0.33 -7.67 0.19
N TYR A 36 1.07 -7.71 -0.92
CA TYR A 36 0.65 -7.02 -2.14
C TYR A 36 -0.69 -7.56 -2.68
N GLY A 37 -0.93 -8.87 -2.57
CA GLY A 37 -2.18 -9.50 -2.99
C GLY A 37 -3.34 -9.09 -2.08
N VAL A 38 -3.10 -9.06 -0.77
CA VAL A 38 -4.07 -8.57 0.22
C VAL A 38 -4.41 -7.11 -0.04
N MET A 39 -3.42 -6.28 -0.38
CA MET A 39 -3.64 -4.88 -0.71
C MET A 39 -4.45 -4.70 -2.00
N TYR A 40 -4.22 -5.50 -3.03
CA TYR A 40 -5.06 -5.47 -4.22
C TYR A 40 -6.50 -5.86 -3.92
N LEU A 41 -6.72 -6.92 -3.14
CA LEU A 41 -8.06 -7.33 -2.73
C LEU A 41 -8.75 -6.23 -1.90
N ALA A 42 -8.04 -5.65 -0.93
CA ALA A 42 -8.55 -4.55 -0.13
C ALA A 42 -8.93 -3.35 -1.01
N GLY A 43 -8.07 -2.97 -1.96
CA GLY A 43 -8.34 -1.88 -2.91
C GLY A 43 -9.57 -2.14 -3.77
N PHE A 44 -9.69 -3.36 -4.29
CA PHE A 44 -10.85 -3.78 -5.08
C PHE A 44 -12.15 -3.71 -4.28
N LEU A 45 -12.16 -4.25 -3.06
CA LEU A 45 -13.33 -4.23 -2.18
C LEU A 45 -13.71 -2.80 -1.78
N LEU A 46 -12.73 -1.99 -1.37
CA LEU A 46 -12.98 -0.60 -1.00
C LEU A 46 -13.48 0.23 -2.19
N GLY A 47 -12.91 0.02 -3.38
CA GLY A 47 -13.35 0.65 -4.63
C GLY A 47 -14.79 0.27 -4.99
N GLY A 48 -15.11 -1.03 -4.95
CA GLY A 48 -16.45 -1.54 -5.22
C GLY A 48 -17.49 -1.02 -4.22
N LEU A 49 -17.19 -1.06 -2.91
CA LEU A 49 -18.07 -0.51 -1.87
C LEU A 49 -18.33 0.98 -2.08
N LEU A 50 -17.28 1.74 -2.39
CA LEU A 50 -17.39 3.17 -2.68
C LEU A 50 -18.21 3.45 -3.95
N GLY A 51 -18.06 2.60 -4.96
CA GLY A 51 -18.86 2.63 -6.18
C GLY A 51 -20.34 2.36 -5.91
N LEU A 52 -20.65 1.33 -5.11
CA LEU A 52 -22.02 1.01 -4.69
C LEU A 52 -22.67 2.15 -3.91
N VAL A 53 -21.95 2.75 -2.96
CA VAL A 53 -22.43 3.92 -2.21
C VAL A 53 -22.74 5.10 -3.13
N ARG A 54 -21.98 5.28 -4.22
CA ARG A 54 -22.22 6.34 -5.21
C ARG A 54 -23.38 6.02 -6.14
N ALA A 55 -23.50 4.77 -6.60
CA ALA A 55 -24.60 4.31 -7.43
C ALA A 55 -25.96 4.45 -6.72
N GLY A 56 -26.00 4.27 -5.40
CA GLY A 56 -27.21 4.46 -4.60
C GLY A 56 -27.66 5.92 -4.39
N ARG A 57 -26.92 6.93 -4.87
CA ARG A 57 -27.32 8.34 -4.73
C ARG A 57 -28.43 8.71 -5.73
N PRO A 58 -29.36 9.63 -5.38
CA PRO A 58 -30.34 10.13 -6.33
C PRO A 58 -29.67 10.71 -7.57
N ASN A 59 -30.24 10.44 -8.76
CA ASN A 59 -29.71 10.88 -10.05
C ASN A 59 -28.28 10.41 -10.35
N SER A 60 -27.83 9.29 -9.77
CA SER A 60 -26.49 8.74 -10.06
C SER A 60 -26.36 8.31 -11.53
N GLY A 61 -27.42 7.76 -12.12
CA GLY A 61 -27.38 7.16 -13.46
C GLY A 61 -26.65 5.82 -13.52
N TRP A 62 -26.25 5.26 -12.37
CA TRP A 62 -25.50 4.00 -12.27
C TRP A 62 -26.28 2.97 -11.46
N THR A 63 -26.32 1.73 -11.96
CA THR A 63 -26.85 0.59 -11.19
C THR A 63 -25.74 -0.10 -10.40
N PRO A 64 -26.05 -0.74 -9.26
CA PRO A 64 -25.10 -1.55 -8.51
C PRO A 64 -24.39 -2.62 -9.35
N GLN A 65 -25.09 -3.25 -10.31
CA GLN A 65 -24.51 -4.23 -11.22
C GLN A 65 -23.42 -3.63 -12.12
N GLN A 66 -23.67 -2.45 -12.69
CA GLN A 66 -22.71 -1.77 -13.58
C GLN A 66 -21.39 -1.43 -12.86
N VAL A 67 -21.43 -1.20 -11.55
CA VAL A 67 -20.22 -0.96 -10.76
C VAL A 67 -19.35 -2.21 -10.71
N TRP A 68 -19.95 -3.40 -10.57
CA TRP A 68 -19.23 -4.67 -10.56
C TRP A 68 -18.82 -5.14 -11.95
N ASP A 69 -19.60 -4.84 -12.98
CA ASP A 69 -19.24 -5.17 -14.37
C ASP A 69 -18.01 -4.40 -14.86
N LEU A 70 -17.71 -3.24 -14.25
CA LEU A 70 -16.56 -2.40 -14.58
C LEU A 70 -15.26 -2.78 -13.86
N LEU A 71 -15.38 -3.46 -12.71
CA LEU A 71 -14.29 -3.75 -11.78
C LEU A 71 -13.72 -5.14 -12.04
#